data_AF-A0A1M3TWN2-F1
#
_entry.id   AF-A0A1M3TWN2-F1
#
_cell.length_a   1.000
_cell.length_b   1.000
_cell.length_c   1.000
_cell.angle_alpha   90.00
_cell.angle_beta   90.00
_cell.angle_gamma   90.00
#
_symmetry.space_group_name_H-M   'P 1'
#
loop_
_entity.id
_entity.type
_entity.pdbx_description
1 polymer ?
#
loop_
_entity_poly.entity_id
_entity_poly.type
_entity_poly.pdbx_seq_one_letter_code
_entity_poly.pdbx_strand_id
1 'polypeptide(L)'
;MLSHKVLSLASLIGLSLALPKARSPKLDPNPVPGESPLFATYTGKPTPIPANWTRVIPATASGTAGPDDLLFQNLLSAEWIIYSFYQQGVEAFTPSSFSDLGYPNSTYDRIAEIRDNEAGHIRIFQDEISSTSLKPGPCNYSFGFDNDPETFLALQVYIEVNSMAFLTGLVRESNTIDTSSALVAVAEVETRHNVWSLIDIWDVSPFAGPADTVYPYANQILALTNSFVVSGSCPSENPEYPYPNQNLPEIGFVTNTTTGHPGSKIQLEFSNDPGFTEGGDYYAVFFHGVLNISVPFDIKTNETVIPGEFDKGAGIIALAVADEAGAPTEDSVLAGPLLLLQQPEKLTLLEP
;
A
#
# COMPACT_ATOMS: atom_id res chain seq x y z
N MET A 1 -15.75 34.76 -4.14
CA MET A 1 -15.59 35.26 -5.53
C MET A 1 -14.10 35.38 -5.83
N LEU A 2 -13.46 34.33 -6.33
CA LEU A 2 -12.07 34.42 -6.79
C LEU A 2 -12.04 35.10 -8.17
N SER A 3 -11.37 36.23 -8.22
CA SER A 3 -11.22 37.10 -9.39
C SER A 3 -10.49 36.38 -10.53
N HIS A 4 -11.19 36.17 -11.65
CA HIS A 4 -10.64 35.66 -12.90
C HIS A 4 -9.69 36.68 -13.54
N LYS A 5 -8.43 36.75 -13.12
CA LYS A 5 -7.41 37.56 -13.83
C LYS A 5 -5.97 37.24 -13.45
N VAL A 6 -5.53 36.00 -13.63
CA VAL A 6 -4.10 35.69 -13.86
C VAL A 6 -4.00 34.54 -14.86
N LEU A 7 -4.09 34.85 -16.15
CA LEU A 7 -3.55 34.00 -17.21
C LEU A 7 -2.72 34.90 -18.12
N SER A 8 -1.39 34.84 -17.98
CA SER A 8 -0.49 35.12 -19.09
C SER A 8 0.92 34.59 -18.83
N LEU A 9 1.37 33.79 -19.80
CA LEU A 9 2.75 33.43 -20.13
C LEU A 9 3.57 32.62 -19.13
N ALA A 10 3.46 31.30 -19.23
CA ALA A 10 4.63 30.42 -19.17
C ALA A 10 4.80 29.76 -20.54
N SER A 11 5.72 30.31 -21.35
CA SER A 11 6.19 29.68 -22.58
C SER A 11 7.04 28.47 -22.20
N LEU A 12 6.52 27.25 -22.38
CA LEU A 12 7.31 26.03 -22.24
C LEU A 12 8.44 26.05 -23.29
N ILE A 13 9.67 26.14 -22.82
CA ILE A 13 10.86 25.78 -23.58
C ILE A 13 10.79 24.25 -23.72
N GLY A 14 10.44 23.78 -24.92
CA GLY A 14 10.44 22.37 -25.26
C GLY A 14 11.87 21.85 -25.23
N LEU A 15 12.24 21.17 -24.15
CA LEU A 15 13.22 20.10 -24.24
C LEU A 15 12.52 18.91 -24.87
N SER A 16 13.03 18.49 -26.02
CA SER A 16 12.66 17.24 -26.68
C SER A 16 13.04 16.06 -25.78
N LEU A 17 12.15 15.69 -24.87
CA LEU A 17 12.12 14.35 -24.31
C LEU A 17 11.81 13.42 -25.49
N ALA A 18 12.66 12.41 -25.68
CA ALA A 18 12.38 11.36 -26.65
C ALA A 18 11.00 10.78 -26.33
N LEU A 19 10.05 10.96 -27.25
CA LEU A 19 8.74 10.34 -27.15
C LEU A 19 8.92 8.83 -26.99
N PRO A 20 8.15 8.16 -26.12
CA PRO A 20 8.09 6.71 -26.09
C PRO A 20 7.81 6.22 -27.51
N LYS A 21 8.45 5.11 -27.88
CA LYS A 21 8.28 4.46 -29.17
C LYS A 21 6.79 4.25 -29.42
N ALA A 22 6.25 4.87 -30.49
CA ALA A 22 4.84 4.76 -30.85
C ALA A 22 4.43 3.27 -30.94
N ARG A 23 3.54 2.83 -30.04
CA ARG A 23 2.84 1.54 -30.16
C ARG A 23 1.89 1.65 -31.37
N SER A 24 1.93 0.66 -32.26
CA SER A 24 1.00 0.56 -33.38
C SER A 24 -0.45 0.51 -32.89
N PRO A 25 -1.41 1.21 -33.53
CA PRO A 25 -2.80 1.25 -33.12
C PRO A 25 -3.49 -0.03 -33.60
N LYS A 26 -3.23 -1.16 -32.95
CA LYS A 26 -4.28 -2.15 -32.79
C LYS A 26 -5.11 -1.64 -31.62
N LEU A 27 -6.36 -1.25 -31.87
CA LEU A 27 -7.31 -1.05 -30.79
C LEU A 27 -7.33 -2.36 -29.99
N ASP A 28 -6.70 -2.34 -28.81
CA ASP A 28 -7.05 -3.29 -27.78
C ASP A 28 -8.55 -3.03 -27.51
N PRO A 29 -9.45 -4.02 -27.65
CA PRO A 29 -10.85 -3.84 -27.27
C PRO A 29 -10.99 -3.53 -25.78
N ASN A 30 -9.92 -3.74 -25.00
CA ASN A 30 -9.89 -3.46 -23.58
C ASN A 30 -9.32 -2.05 -23.29
N PRO A 31 -9.81 -1.39 -22.23
CA PRO A 31 -9.35 -0.06 -21.85
C PRO A 31 -7.85 -0.04 -21.52
N VAL A 32 -7.13 0.95 -22.04
CA VAL A 32 -5.70 1.18 -21.74
C VAL A 32 -5.57 2.34 -20.75
N PRO A 33 -4.89 2.16 -19.60
CA PRO A 33 -4.63 3.24 -18.65
C PRO A 33 -3.94 4.43 -19.33
N GLY A 34 -4.37 5.65 -19.01
CA GLY A 34 -3.84 6.89 -19.63
C GLY A 34 -4.33 7.19 -21.06
N GLU A 35 -4.87 6.21 -21.79
CA GLU A 35 -5.42 6.41 -23.15
C GLU A 35 -6.95 6.25 -23.21
N SER A 36 -7.54 5.69 -22.16
CA SER A 36 -8.98 5.53 -22.02
C SER A 36 -9.52 6.44 -20.92
N PRO A 37 -10.55 7.28 -21.19
CA PRO A 37 -11.21 8.05 -20.13
C PRO A 37 -11.91 7.14 -19.12
N LEU A 38 -12.00 5.85 -19.42
CA LEU A 38 -12.69 4.87 -18.62
C LEU A 38 -12.13 4.76 -17.21
N PHE A 39 -10.83 4.93 -17.00
CA PHE A 39 -10.24 4.91 -15.64
C PHE A 39 -10.43 6.22 -14.85
N ALA A 40 -10.95 7.28 -15.50
CA ALA A 40 -11.16 8.60 -14.91
C ALA A 40 -12.63 9.06 -14.88
N THR A 41 -13.56 8.29 -15.48
CA THR A 41 -14.98 8.72 -15.66
C THR A 41 -15.96 7.54 -15.49
N TYR A 42 -15.63 6.63 -14.56
CA TYR A 42 -16.28 5.32 -14.47
C TYR A 42 -17.43 5.19 -13.50
N THR A 43 -17.66 6.17 -12.63
CA THR A 43 -18.73 6.12 -11.62
C THR A 43 -20.05 5.67 -12.24
N GLY A 44 -20.58 4.53 -11.77
CA GLY A 44 -21.82 3.92 -12.26
C GLY A 44 -21.69 2.93 -13.44
N LYS A 45 -20.49 2.46 -13.80
CA LYS A 45 -20.26 1.43 -14.85
C LYS A 45 -19.73 0.10 -14.27
N PRO A 46 -20.03 -1.08 -14.87
CA PRO A 46 -19.55 -2.40 -14.40
C PRO A 46 -18.03 -2.52 -14.54
N THR A 47 -17.22 -2.93 -13.55
CA THR A 47 -15.72 -2.93 -13.56
C THR A 47 -15.00 -2.97 -14.93
N PRO A 48 -13.96 -2.14 -15.17
CA PRO A 48 -13.28 -2.09 -16.46
C PRO A 48 -12.39 -3.33 -16.71
N ILE A 49 -12.22 -4.22 -15.73
CA ILE A 49 -11.43 -5.44 -15.85
C ILE A 49 -12.28 -6.52 -16.55
N PRO A 50 -11.95 -6.93 -17.78
CA PRO A 50 -12.68 -7.99 -18.44
C PRO A 50 -12.36 -9.35 -17.78
N ALA A 51 -13.32 -10.28 -17.79
CA ALA A 51 -13.23 -11.57 -17.10
C ALA A 51 -12.03 -12.45 -17.50
N ASN A 52 -11.43 -12.20 -18.66
CA ASN A 52 -10.21 -12.89 -19.09
C ASN A 52 -8.94 -12.40 -18.38
N TRP A 53 -9.00 -11.29 -17.64
CA TRP A 53 -7.90 -10.68 -16.88
C TRP A 53 -8.03 -10.91 -15.37
N THR A 54 -9.18 -11.42 -14.90
CA THR A 54 -9.40 -11.84 -13.51
C THR A 54 -8.98 -13.31 -13.29
N ARG A 55 -7.82 -13.69 -13.85
CA ARG A 55 -7.26 -15.04 -13.79
C ARG A 55 -5.75 -14.96 -13.95
N VAL A 56 -5.08 -16.07 -13.66
CA VAL A 56 -3.66 -16.23 -14.01
C VAL A 56 -3.48 -16.09 -15.52
N ILE A 57 -2.52 -15.26 -15.94
CA ILE A 57 -2.15 -15.10 -17.35
C ILE A 57 -0.78 -15.78 -17.55
N PRO A 58 -0.73 -16.94 -18.23
CA PRO A 58 0.53 -17.61 -18.50
C PRO A 58 1.47 -16.76 -19.36
N ALA A 59 2.77 -17.01 -19.23
CA ALA A 59 3.77 -16.47 -20.16
C ALA A 59 3.42 -16.87 -21.60
N THR A 60 3.57 -15.93 -22.53
CA THR A 60 3.27 -16.13 -23.95
C THR A 60 4.52 -16.25 -24.83
N ALA A 61 5.69 -16.01 -24.23
CA ALA A 61 6.99 -16.19 -24.84
C ALA A 61 7.92 -16.99 -23.91
N SER A 62 8.97 -17.57 -24.46
CA SER A 62 10.05 -18.21 -23.70
C SER A 62 11.24 -17.25 -23.58
N GLY A 63 11.91 -17.23 -22.43
CA GLY A 63 13.08 -16.39 -22.21
C GLY A 63 13.33 -16.15 -20.73
N THR A 64 14.31 -15.31 -20.43
CA THR A 64 14.50 -14.79 -19.07
C THR A 64 13.38 -13.83 -18.72
N ALA A 65 13.04 -13.74 -17.44
CA ALA A 65 12.17 -12.68 -16.93
C ALA A 65 12.78 -11.31 -17.23
N GLY A 66 11.91 -10.31 -17.39
CA GLY A 66 12.28 -8.90 -17.38
C GLY A 66 12.93 -8.50 -16.05
N PRO A 67 13.68 -7.39 -16.03
CA PRO A 67 14.46 -6.98 -14.86
C PRO A 67 13.60 -6.71 -13.62
N ASP A 68 12.37 -6.23 -13.81
CA ASP A 68 11.44 -5.88 -12.73
C ASP A 68 10.18 -6.77 -12.71
N ASP A 69 10.17 -7.88 -13.46
CA ASP A 69 8.98 -8.74 -13.54
C ASP A 69 8.56 -9.28 -12.17
N LEU A 70 9.53 -9.67 -11.33
CA LEU A 70 9.25 -10.18 -9.98
C LEU A 70 8.64 -9.08 -9.09
N LEU A 71 9.15 -7.86 -9.17
CA LEU A 71 8.62 -6.70 -8.45
C LEU A 71 7.15 -6.48 -8.82
N PHE A 72 6.84 -6.44 -10.12
CA PHE A 72 5.47 -6.27 -10.58
C PHE A 72 4.57 -7.47 -10.33
N GLN A 73 5.11 -8.70 -10.22
CA GLN A 73 4.33 -9.87 -9.80
C GLN A 73 3.89 -9.76 -8.33
N ASN A 74 4.78 -9.32 -7.43
CA ASN A 74 4.40 -9.03 -6.04
C ASN A 74 3.37 -7.89 -5.99
N LEU A 75 3.65 -6.79 -6.69
CA LEU A 75 2.76 -5.63 -6.69
C LEU A 75 1.38 -5.96 -7.27
N LEU A 76 1.30 -6.75 -8.36
CA LEU A 76 0.02 -7.21 -8.91
C LEU A 76 -0.75 -8.12 -7.94
N SER A 77 -0.06 -8.95 -7.16
CA SER A 77 -0.70 -9.82 -6.17
C SER A 77 -1.26 -9.01 -4.99
N ALA A 78 -0.54 -7.98 -4.55
CA ALA A 78 -1.02 -7.00 -3.58
C ALA A 78 -2.24 -6.23 -4.11
N GLU A 79 -2.14 -5.78 -5.36
CA GLU A 79 -3.18 -5.00 -6.02
C GLU A 79 -4.49 -5.78 -6.14
N TRP A 80 -4.44 -7.10 -6.37
CA TRP A 80 -5.64 -7.92 -6.35
C TRP A 80 -6.35 -7.91 -4.99
N ILE A 81 -5.62 -7.79 -3.88
CA ILE A 81 -6.19 -7.66 -2.54
C ILE A 81 -6.89 -6.29 -2.42
N ILE A 82 -6.20 -5.21 -2.76
CA ILE A 82 -6.69 -3.82 -2.63
C ILE A 82 -7.91 -3.58 -3.54
N TYR A 83 -7.82 -3.92 -4.82
CA TYR A 83 -8.96 -3.84 -5.73
C TYR A 83 -10.15 -4.65 -5.22
N SER A 84 -9.91 -5.86 -4.69
CA SER A 84 -10.99 -6.71 -4.18
C SER A 84 -11.65 -6.13 -2.93
N PHE A 85 -10.90 -5.46 -2.05
CA PHE A 85 -11.45 -4.73 -0.92
C PHE A 85 -12.46 -3.68 -1.37
N TYR A 86 -12.04 -2.80 -2.29
CA TYR A 86 -12.92 -1.76 -2.82
C TYR A 86 -14.09 -2.33 -3.63
N GLN A 87 -13.86 -3.37 -4.42
CA GLN A 87 -14.91 -4.05 -5.18
C GLN A 87 -15.98 -4.63 -4.24
N GLN A 88 -15.58 -5.28 -3.14
CA GLN A 88 -16.52 -5.79 -2.13
C GLN A 88 -17.27 -4.65 -1.45
N GLY A 89 -16.63 -3.52 -1.15
CA GLY A 89 -17.30 -2.33 -0.61
C GLY A 89 -18.36 -1.75 -1.55
N VAL A 90 -18.04 -1.61 -2.83
CA VAL A 90 -18.98 -1.12 -3.87
C VAL A 90 -20.20 -2.05 -4.02
N GLU A 91 -20.01 -3.36 -3.83
CA GLU A 91 -21.08 -4.37 -3.87
C GLU A 91 -21.92 -4.42 -2.58
N ALA A 92 -21.29 -4.20 -1.42
CA ALA A 92 -21.94 -4.27 -0.11
C ALA A 92 -22.76 -3.01 0.22
N PHE A 93 -22.33 -1.85 -0.27
CA PHE A 93 -22.87 -0.56 0.18
C PHE A 93 -23.69 0.17 -0.90
N THR A 94 -24.42 1.17 -0.42
CA THR A 94 -25.19 2.11 -1.23
C THR A 94 -24.87 3.54 -0.78
N PRO A 95 -25.24 4.59 -1.53
CA PRO A 95 -25.11 5.96 -1.03
C PRO A 95 -25.74 6.18 0.36
N SER A 96 -26.89 5.53 0.64
CA SER A 96 -27.54 5.60 1.95
C SER A 96 -26.72 5.01 3.08
N SER A 97 -25.92 3.96 2.81
CA SER A 97 -25.04 3.33 3.82
C SER A 97 -24.10 4.34 4.47
N PHE A 98 -23.67 5.36 3.73
CA PHE A 98 -22.76 6.41 4.22
C PHE A 98 -23.51 7.67 4.68
N SER A 99 -24.58 8.09 3.98
CA SER A 99 -25.35 9.25 4.41
C SER A 99 -26.05 9.03 5.75
N ASP A 100 -26.44 7.79 6.06
CA ASP A 100 -27.03 7.43 7.35
C ASP A 100 -26.03 7.52 8.51
N LEU A 101 -24.72 7.43 8.22
CA LEU A 101 -23.64 7.72 9.16
C LEU A 101 -23.31 9.23 9.26
N GLY A 102 -23.96 10.06 8.44
CA GLY A 102 -23.73 11.51 8.38
C GLY A 102 -22.64 11.94 7.39
N TYR A 103 -22.09 11.03 6.58
CA TYR A 103 -21.12 11.37 5.55
C TYR A 103 -21.77 11.97 4.30
N PRO A 104 -21.01 12.71 3.46
CA PRO A 104 -21.53 13.24 2.20
C PRO A 104 -22.05 12.15 1.26
N ASN A 105 -23.09 12.44 0.48
CA ASN A 105 -23.61 11.51 -0.54
C ASN A 105 -22.54 11.08 -1.57
N SER A 106 -21.50 11.91 -1.76
CA SER A 106 -20.37 11.62 -2.63
C SER A 106 -19.41 10.56 -2.09
N THR A 107 -19.56 10.10 -0.84
CA THR A 107 -18.68 9.08 -0.25
C THR A 107 -18.72 7.77 -1.03
N TYR A 108 -19.92 7.28 -1.39
CA TYR A 108 -20.04 6.09 -2.24
C TYR A 108 -19.39 6.30 -3.62
N ASP A 109 -19.66 7.45 -4.24
CA ASP A 109 -19.11 7.77 -5.56
C ASP A 109 -17.58 7.81 -5.54
N ARG A 110 -16.98 8.29 -4.44
CA ARG A 110 -15.53 8.30 -4.28
C ARG A 110 -14.97 6.89 -4.06
N ILE A 111 -15.59 6.07 -3.23
CA ILE A 111 -15.17 4.68 -3.03
C ILE A 111 -15.20 3.93 -4.37
N ALA A 112 -16.24 4.16 -5.18
CA ALA A 112 -16.31 3.62 -6.53
C ALA A 112 -15.18 4.15 -7.43
N GLU A 113 -14.89 5.46 -7.39
CA GLU A 113 -13.78 6.06 -8.14
C GLU A 113 -12.42 5.48 -7.76
N ILE A 114 -12.17 5.23 -6.46
CA ILE A 114 -10.94 4.60 -5.97
C ILE A 114 -10.84 3.16 -6.50
N ARG A 115 -11.91 2.37 -6.36
CA ARG A 115 -12.01 1.03 -6.97
C ARG A 115 -11.59 1.04 -8.45
N ASP A 116 -12.01 2.07 -9.19
CA ASP A 116 -11.71 2.22 -10.61
C ASP A 116 -10.24 2.57 -10.88
N ASN A 117 -9.59 3.30 -9.96
CA ASN A 117 -8.14 3.53 -9.99
C ASN A 117 -7.37 2.24 -9.74
N GLU A 118 -7.76 1.44 -8.74
CA GLU A 118 -7.15 0.12 -8.46
C GLU A 118 -7.29 -0.85 -9.64
N ALA A 119 -8.43 -0.83 -10.32
CA ALA A 119 -8.59 -1.58 -11.56
C ALA A 119 -7.61 -1.14 -12.66
N GLY A 120 -7.27 0.15 -12.68
CA GLY A 120 -6.22 0.71 -13.54
C GLY A 120 -4.83 0.24 -13.14
N HIS A 121 -4.52 0.20 -11.84
CA HIS A 121 -3.26 -0.31 -11.31
C HIS A 121 -3.04 -1.77 -11.69
N ILE A 122 -4.06 -2.64 -11.57
CA ILE A 122 -4.00 -4.03 -12.04
C ILE A 122 -3.53 -4.08 -13.50
N ARG A 123 -4.10 -3.23 -14.36
CA ARG A 123 -3.74 -3.22 -15.77
C ARG A 123 -2.32 -2.69 -15.99
N ILE A 124 -1.93 -1.63 -15.31
CA ILE A 124 -0.55 -1.11 -15.38
C ILE A 124 0.43 -2.23 -15.01
N PHE A 125 0.26 -2.89 -13.86
CA PHE A 125 1.18 -3.94 -13.41
C PHE A 125 1.18 -5.15 -14.32
N GLN A 126 0.01 -5.55 -14.84
CA GLN A 126 -0.03 -6.58 -15.87
C GLN A 126 0.77 -6.17 -17.12
N ASP A 127 0.70 -4.92 -17.56
CA ASP A 127 1.41 -4.46 -18.76
C ASP A 127 2.93 -4.32 -18.56
N GLU A 128 3.37 -4.05 -17.33
CA GLU A 128 4.79 -4.00 -16.96
C GLU A 128 5.44 -5.39 -16.80
N ILE A 129 4.65 -6.43 -16.47
CA ILE A 129 5.15 -7.82 -16.49
C ILE A 129 5.37 -8.28 -17.93
N SER A 130 6.62 -8.63 -18.24
CA SER A 130 7.02 -9.03 -19.59
C SER A 130 6.28 -10.30 -20.08
N SER A 131 6.27 -10.50 -21.40
CA SER A 131 5.59 -11.66 -22.01
C SER A 131 6.27 -13.01 -21.71
N THR A 132 7.48 -13.02 -21.15
CA THR A 132 8.21 -14.21 -20.73
C THR A 132 7.89 -14.64 -19.29
N SER A 133 7.10 -13.83 -18.57
CA SER A 133 6.67 -14.10 -17.20
C SER A 133 5.17 -14.29 -17.09
N LEU A 134 4.77 -15.04 -16.07
CA LEU A 134 3.37 -15.24 -15.70
C LEU A 134 2.85 -14.01 -14.94
N LYS A 135 1.58 -13.67 -15.13
CA LYS A 135 0.91 -12.60 -14.37
C LYS A 135 -0.04 -13.24 -13.36
N PRO A 136 0.17 -13.05 -12.05
CA PRO A 136 -0.68 -13.66 -11.02
C PRO A 136 -2.14 -13.22 -11.14
N GLY A 137 -3.04 -14.14 -10.80
CA GLY A 137 -4.49 -13.89 -10.70
C GLY A 137 -4.94 -13.67 -9.26
N PRO A 138 -6.20 -13.25 -9.05
CA PRO A 138 -6.74 -13.01 -7.71
C PRO A 138 -6.99 -14.30 -6.94
N CYS A 139 -6.99 -14.20 -5.62
CA CYS A 139 -7.47 -15.21 -4.67
C CYS A 139 -8.88 -14.86 -4.17
N ASN A 140 -9.41 -15.60 -3.19
CA ASN A 140 -10.53 -15.12 -2.40
C ASN A 140 -9.99 -14.34 -1.19
N TYR A 141 -10.68 -13.25 -0.86
CA TYR A 141 -10.26 -12.35 0.21
C TYR A 141 -11.36 -12.15 1.24
N SER A 142 -10.98 -12.01 2.51
CA SER A 142 -11.86 -11.69 3.63
C SER A 142 -11.26 -10.54 4.41
N PHE A 143 -12.06 -9.48 4.56
CA PHE A 143 -11.63 -8.21 5.16
C PHE A 143 -12.29 -7.94 6.51
N GLY A 144 -13.12 -8.85 7.01
CA GLY A 144 -13.73 -8.73 8.35
C GLY A 144 -14.71 -7.58 8.57
N PHE A 145 -15.04 -6.76 7.55
CA PHE A 145 -15.93 -5.60 7.75
C PHE A 145 -17.43 -5.96 7.88
N ASP A 146 -17.84 -7.21 7.63
CA ASP A 146 -19.20 -7.73 7.89
C ASP A 146 -20.39 -6.86 7.39
N ASN A 147 -20.24 -6.16 6.26
CA ASN A 147 -21.18 -5.16 5.74
C ASN A 147 -21.44 -3.96 6.65
N ASP A 148 -20.49 -3.64 7.54
CA ASP A 148 -20.46 -2.41 8.31
C ASP A 148 -19.66 -1.31 7.58
N PRO A 149 -20.32 -0.20 7.16
CA PRO A 149 -19.64 0.87 6.44
C PRO A 149 -18.62 1.63 7.27
N GLU A 150 -18.77 1.69 8.60
CA GLU A 150 -17.77 2.36 9.46
C GLU A 150 -16.48 1.53 9.56
N THR A 151 -16.60 0.22 9.79
CA THR A 151 -15.46 -0.72 9.75
C THR A 151 -14.76 -0.71 8.38
N PHE A 152 -15.52 -0.66 7.28
CA PHE A 152 -14.92 -0.53 5.94
C PHE A 152 -14.10 0.77 5.79
N LEU A 153 -14.65 1.91 6.22
CA LEU A 153 -13.93 3.19 6.14
C LEU A 153 -12.69 3.25 7.05
N ALA A 154 -12.71 2.54 8.19
CA ALA A 154 -11.55 2.37 9.04
C ALA A 154 -10.47 1.54 8.32
N LEU A 155 -10.82 0.34 7.85
CA LEU A 155 -9.90 -0.57 7.16
C LEU A 155 -9.30 0.07 5.89
N GLN A 156 -10.09 0.88 5.20
CA GLN A 156 -9.63 1.64 4.04
C GLN A 156 -8.42 2.51 4.37
N VAL A 157 -8.43 3.24 5.49
CA VAL A 157 -7.26 4.04 5.90
C VAL A 157 -6.04 3.16 6.11
N TYR A 158 -6.19 2.02 6.78
CA TYR A 158 -5.08 1.10 7.01
C TYR A 158 -4.48 0.61 5.69
N ILE A 159 -5.30 0.18 4.74
CA ILE A 159 -4.82 -0.31 3.44
C ILE A 159 -4.05 0.80 2.71
N GLU A 160 -4.61 2.01 2.61
CA GLU A 160 -3.98 3.11 1.87
C GLU A 160 -2.66 3.59 2.49
N VAL A 161 -2.58 3.71 3.83
CA VAL A 161 -1.31 4.12 4.47
C VAL A 161 -0.23 3.05 4.30
N ASN A 162 -0.61 1.77 4.25
CA ASN A 162 0.31 0.67 3.96
C ASN A 162 0.83 0.77 2.52
N SER A 163 -0.04 1.08 1.55
CA SER A 163 0.34 1.30 0.14
C SER A 163 1.46 2.32 0.01
N MET A 164 1.30 3.48 0.65
CA MET A 164 2.30 4.55 0.62
C MET A 164 3.65 4.09 1.18
N ALA A 165 3.66 3.28 2.24
CA ALA A 165 4.87 2.82 2.91
C ALA A 165 5.68 1.85 2.03
N PHE A 166 5.03 0.82 1.45
CA PHE A 166 5.75 -0.20 0.67
C PHE A 166 6.20 0.32 -0.70
N LEU A 167 5.48 1.28 -1.31
CA LEU A 167 5.85 1.84 -2.62
C LEU A 167 7.24 2.53 -2.58
N THR A 168 7.60 3.16 -1.46
CA THR A 168 8.95 3.72 -1.29
C THR A 168 10.05 2.65 -1.25
N GLY A 169 9.74 1.47 -0.71
CA GLY A 169 10.59 0.27 -0.78
C GLY A 169 10.73 -0.24 -2.21
N LEU A 170 9.61 -0.39 -2.93
CA LEU A 170 9.60 -0.86 -4.32
C LEU A 170 10.41 0.06 -5.25
N VAL A 171 10.36 1.38 -5.04
CA VAL A 171 11.20 2.33 -5.79
C VAL A 171 12.69 2.01 -5.61
N ARG A 172 13.12 1.61 -4.40
CA ARG A 172 14.51 1.20 -4.14
C ARG A 172 14.86 -0.16 -4.74
N GLU A 173 13.90 -1.07 -4.80
CA GLU A 173 14.07 -2.42 -5.35
C GLU A 173 14.05 -2.46 -6.89
N SER A 174 13.53 -1.41 -7.53
CA SER A 174 13.46 -1.32 -8.99
C SER A 174 14.83 -1.28 -9.68
N ASN A 175 14.95 -1.99 -10.79
CA ASN A 175 16.18 -2.12 -11.60
C ASN A 175 16.20 -1.16 -12.79
N THR A 176 15.07 -0.54 -13.14
CA THR A 176 14.98 0.41 -14.25
C THR A 176 14.37 1.73 -13.82
N ILE A 177 14.83 2.83 -14.44
CA ILE A 177 14.34 4.19 -14.17
C ILE A 177 12.85 4.33 -14.55
N ASP A 178 12.42 3.63 -15.61
CA ASP A 178 11.02 3.63 -16.05
C ASP A 178 10.13 2.99 -14.98
N THR A 179 10.53 1.84 -14.41
CA THR A 179 9.86 1.23 -13.25
C THR A 179 9.81 2.17 -12.06
N SER A 180 10.94 2.78 -11.66
CA SER A 180 10.95 3.75 -10.55
C SER A 180 9.97 4.90 -10.79
N SER A 181 9.89 5.40 -12.03
CA SER A 181 8.99 6.50 -12.39
C SER A 181 7.51 6.08 -12.36
N ALA A 182 7.20 4.87 -12.82
CA ALA A 182 5.86 4.30 -12.75
C ALA A 182 5.40 4.11 -11.29
N LEU A 183 6.26 3.58 -10.43
CA LEU A 183 5.98 3.38 -9.01
C LEU A 183 5.71 4.71 -8.29
N VAL A 184 6.48 5.76 -8.59
CA VAL A 184 6.22 7.11 -8.05
C VAL A 184 4.87 7.64 -8.52
N ALA A 185 4.53 7.46 -9.80
CA ALA A 185 3.25 7.91 -10.34
C ALA A 185 2.05 7.19 -9.68
N VAL A 186 2.18 5.89 -9.37
CA VAL A 186 1.19 5.14 -8.61
C VAL A 186 1.10 5.65 -7.17
N ALA A 187 2.23 5.88 -6.49
CA ALA A 187 2.24 6.41 -5.12
C ALA A 187 1.50 7.75 -4.99
N GLU A 188 1.56 8.62 -6.02
CA GLU A 188 0.78 9.86 -6.04
C GLU A 188 -0.75 9.63 -6.08
N VAL A 189 -1.20 8.51 -6.65
CA VAL A 189 -2.61 8.12 -6.71
C VAL A 189 -3.07 7.58 -5.35
N GLU A 190 -2.36 6.62 -4.77
CA GLU A 190 -2.62 6.08 -3.41
C GLU A 190 -2.67 7.23 -2.37
N THR A 191 -1.72 8.18 -2.49
CA THR A 191 -1.70 9.36 -1.61
C THR A 191 -2.99 10.16 -1.72
N ARG A 192 -3.58 10.32 -2.92
CA ARG A 192 -4.85 11.03 -3.10
C ARG A 192 -6.04 10.28 -2.50
N HIS A 193 -6.02 8.95 -2.52
CA HIS A 193 -7.05 8.13 -1.88
C HIS A 193 -7.02 8.30 -0.36
N ASN A 194 -5.83 8.24 0.24
CA ASN A 194 -5.66 8.48 1.67
C ASN A 194 -6.04 9.93 2.06
N VAL A 195 -5.57 10.93 1.31
CA VAL A 195 -5.89 12.35 1.54
C VAL A 195 -7.41 12.57 1.56
N TRP A 196 -8.15 11.96 0.62
CA TRP A 196 -9.60 12.02 0.62
C TRP A 196 -10.18 11.45 1.92
N SER A 197 -9.74 10.26 2.34
CA SER A 197 -10.23 9.63 3.56
C SER A 197 -9.97 10.51 4.79
N LEU A 198 -8.75 11.01 4.95
CA LEU A 198 -8.38 11.85 6.09
C LEU A 198 -9.21 13.13 6.17
N ILE A 199 -9.48 13.79 5.04
CA ILE A 199 -10.26 15.03 5.02
C ILE A 199 -11.76 14.75 5.10
N ASP A 200 -12.31 14.00 4.16
CA ASP A 200 -13.75 13.91 3.94
C ASP A 200 -14.44 12.93 4.89
N ILE A 201 -13.70 11.93 5.39
CA ILE A 201 -14.24 10.89 6.27
C ILE A 201 -13.86 11.16 7.72
N TRP A 202 -12.57 11.41 7.98
CA TRP A 202 -12.07 11.50 9.34
C TRP A 202 -12.01 12.92 9.90
N ASP A 203 -12.19 13.95 9.06
CA ASP A 203 -12.10 15.38 9.41
C ASP A 203 -10.78 15.70 10.14
N VAL A 204 -9.67 15.19 9.59
CA VAL A 204 -8.32 15.43 10.10
C VAL A 204 -7.40 15.97 9.01
N SER A 205 -6.26 16.53 9.43
CA SER A 205 -5.23 16.98 8.49
C SER A 205 -4.72 15.82 7.63
N PRO A 206 -4.59 15.94 6.31
CA PRO A 206 -3.99 14.90 5.49
C PRO A 206 -2.45 14.92 5.52
N PHE A 207 -1.85 15.90 6.19
CA PHE A 207 -0.41 16.15 6.13
C PHE A 207 0.34 15.39 7.24
N ALA A 208 1.17 14.44 6.84
CA ALA A 208 2.08 13.69 7.70
C ALA A 208 3.41 14.43 8.00
N GLY A 209 3.63 15.60 7.39
CA GLY A 209 4.91 16.32 7.39
C GLY A 209 5.34 16.70 5.97
N PRO A 210 6.62 17.01 5.74
CA PRO A 210 7.14 17.30 4.39
C PRO A 210 7.37 16.06 3.53
N ALA A 211 7.29 14.85 4.10
CA ALA A 211 7.41 13.57 3.42
C ALA A 211 6.67 12.48 4.22
N ASP A 212 6.14 11.48 3.53
CA ASP A 212 5.60 10.26 4.15
C ASP A 212 6.72 9.31 4.61
N THR A 213 6.33 8.31 5.40
CA THR A 213 7.25 7.33 5.98
C THR A 213 7.87 6.44 4.92
N VAL A 214 9.21 6.44 4.89
CA VAL A 214 10.02 5.66 3.96
C VAL A 214 10.44 4.34 4.61
N TYR A 215 9.91 3.22 4.14
CA TYR A 215 10.27 1.86 4.61
C TYR A 215 11.05 1.09 3.53
N PRO A 216 12.20 0.45 3.85
CA PRO A 216 13.10 -0.14 2.84
C PRO A 216 12.73 -1.49 2.29
N TYR A 217 11.94 -2.28 2.99
CA TYR A 217 11.70 -3.67 2.63
C TYR A 217 10.24 -3.85 2.24
N ALA A 218 9.92 -3.65 0.96
CA ALA A 218 8.54 -3.63 0.51
C ALA A 218 7.84 -4.96 0.78
N ASN A 219 8.53 -6.07 0.50
CA ASN A 219 7.99 -7.41 0.70
C ASN A 219 7.58 -7.69 2.15
N GLN A 220 8.19 -7.06 3.16
CA GLN A 220 7.79 -7.27 4.54
C GLN A 220 6.43 -6.62 4.84
N ILE A 221 6.12 -5.45 4.26
CA ILE A 221 4.78 -4.85 4.35
C ILE A 221 3.78 -5.64 3.49
N LEU A 222 4.17 -6.05 2.28
CA LEU A 222 3.32 -6.87 1.42
C LEU A 222 2.93 -8.20 2.11
N ALA A 223 3.82 -8.78 2.90
CA ALA A 223 3.53 -10.01 3.65
C ALA A 223 2.36 -9.83 4.63
N LEU A 224 2.18 -8.65 5.24
CA LEU A 224 1.06 -8.37 6.16
C LEU A 224 -0.31 -8.52 5.46
N THR A 225 -0.37 -8.28 4.15
CA THR A 225 -1.60 -8.40 3.37
C THR A 225 -2.09 -9.85 3.21
N ASN A 226 -1.25 -10.85 3.51
CA ASN A 226 -1.67 -12.25 3.51
C ASN A 226 -2.74 -12.56 4.56
N SER A 227 -2.88 -11.72 5.59
CA SER A 227 -3.96 -11.81 6.59
C SER A 227 -5.36 -11.74 5.95
N PHE A 228 -5.51 -11.04 4.82
CA PHE A 228 -6.77 -10.94 4.09
C PHE A 228 -7.01 -12.09 3.12
N VAL A 229 -6.02 -12.94 2.86
CA VAL A 229 -6.12 -14.02 1.88
C VAL A 229 -6.76 -15.25 2.51
N VAL A 230 -7.88 -15.71 1.94
CA VAL A 230 -8.51 -16.96 2.40
C VAL A 230 -7.57 -18.12 2.08
N SER A 231 -7.12 -18.82 3.11
CA SER A 231 -6.14 -19.91 3.00
C SER A 231 -6.54 -20.94 1.94
N GLY A 232 -5.62 -21.21 1.01
CA GLY A 232 -5.79 -22.19 -0.07
C GLY A 232 -6.72 -21.76 -1.21
N SER A 233 -7.16 -20.50 -1.24
CA SER A 233 -8.05 -19.99 -2.30
C SER A 233 -7.34 -19.49 -3.55
N CYS A 234 -6.03 -19.23 -3.48
CA CYS A 234 -5.26 -18.73 -4.61
C CYS A 234 -5.14 -19.80 -5.72
N PRO A 235 -5.14 -19.39 -7.00
CA PRO A 235 -4.78 -20.27 -8.12
C PRO A 235 -3.44 -20.97 -7.89
N SER A 236 -3.38 -22.27 -8.18
CA SER A 236 -2.17 -23.08 -7.98
C SER A 236 -0.97 -22.66 -8.83
N GLU A 237 -1.24 -21.92 -9.90
CA GLU A 237 -0.27 -21.41 -10.86
C GLU A 237 0.34 -20.06 -10.41
N ASN A 238 -0.24 -19.41 -9.39
CA ASN A 238 0.35 -18.19 -8.84
C ASN A 238 1.74 -18.51 -8.25
N PRO A 239 2.72 -17.61 -8.41
CA PRO A 239 3.95 -17.69 -7.65
C PRO A 239 3.66 -17.48 -6.15
N GLU A 240 4.62 -17.82 -5.31
CA GLU A 240 4.60 -17.44 -3.90
C GLU A 240 4.48 -15.91 -3.77
N TYR A 241 3.70 -15.44 -2.80
CA TYR A 241 3.45 -14.02 -2.57
C TYR A 241 3.61 -13.63 -1.07
N PRO A 242 4.33 -12.53 -0.79
CA PRO A 242 5.33 -11.91 -1.67
C PRO A 242 6.51 -12.88 -1.92
N TYR A 243 7.30 -12.64 -2.97
CA TYR A 243 8.55 -13.39 -3.20
C TYR A 243 9.75 -12.46 -3.43
N PRO A 244 10.88 -12.65 -2.73
CA PRO A 244 11.06 -13.58 -1.61
C PRO A 244 10.20 -13.21 -0.39
N ASN A 245 9.78 -14.21 0.38
CA ASN A 245 9.14 -14.05 1.68
C ASN A 245 10.11 -14.44 2.79
N GLN A 246 10.46 -13.50 3.67
CA GLN A 246 11.32 -13.78 4.83
C GLN A 246 10.62 -14.59 5.93
N ASN A 247 9.28 -14.66 5.90
CA ASN A 247 8.47 -15.30 6.93
C ASN A 247 8.79 -14.78 8.35
N LEU A 248 8.96 -13.46 8.47
CA LEU A 248 9.23 -12.80 9.74
C LEU A 248 8.04 -12.98 10.69
N PRO A 249 8.29 -13.14 12.00
CA PRO A 249 7.25 -12.95 13.00
C PRO A 249 6.62 -11.57 12.88
N GLU A 250 5.29 -11.54 12.82
CA GLU A 250 4.51 -10.32 12.85
C GLU A 250 4.60 -9.69 14.24
N ILE A 251 4.63 -8.36 14.27
CA ILE A 251 4.69 -7.60 15.52
C ILE A 251 3.32 -7.00 15.81
N GLY A 252 2.81 -7.27 17.01
CA GLY A 252 1.74 -6.53 17.68
C GLY A 252 2.28 -5.75 18.89
N PHE A 253 1.40 -5.09 19.64
CA PHE A 253 1.79 -4.45 20.89
C PHE A 253 0.66 -4.38 21.90
N VAL A 254 1.02 -4.27 23.18
CA VAL A 254 0.06 -4.20 24.28
C VAL A 254 -0.65 -2.83 24.32
N THR A 255 -1.79 -2.74 23.63
CA THR A 255 -2.59 -1.51 23.42
C THR A 255 -3.22 -0.94 24.68
N ASN A 256 -3.42 -1.74 25.74
CA ASN A 256 -4.05 -1.28 26.97
C ASN A 256 -3.17 -0.33 27.82
N THR A 257 -1.88 -0.23 27.50
CA THR A 257 -0.91 0.61 28.23
C THR A 257 -0.50 1.87 27.48
N THR A 258 -0.72 1.93 26.17
CA THR A 258 -0.25 3.00 25.29
C THR A 258 -1.01 2.99 23.96
N THR A 259 -1.16 4.17 23.36
CA THR A 259 -1.70 4.34 22.00
C THR A 259 -0.60 4.33 20.92
N GLY A 260 0.66 4.06 21.29
CA GLY A 260 1.76 3.99 20.33
C GLY A 260 2.23 5.36 19.81
N HIS A 261 2.02 6.46 20.54
CA HIS A 261 2.51 7.79 20.15
C HIS A 261 4.00 8.00 20.45
N PRO A 262 4.67 8.94 19.73
CA PRO A 262 6.04 9.35 20.00
C PRO A 262 6.33 9.63 21.48
N GLY A 263 7.42 9.04 21.99
CA GLY A 263 7.87 9.15 23.37
C GLY A 263 7.27 8.12 24.33
N SER A 264 6.32 7.29 23.88
CA SER A 264 5.69 6.27 24.72
C SER A 264 6.59 5.05 24.87
N LYS A 265 6.56 4.42 26.05
CA LYS A 265 7.05 3.06 26.22
C LYS A 265 6.05 2.11 25.57
N ILE A 266 6.56 1.12 24.84
CA ILE A 266 5.75 0.12 24.14
C ILE A 266 6.28 -1.28 24.46
N GLN A 267 5.37 -2.22 24.69
CA GLN A 267 5.67 -3.64 24.85
C GLN A 267 5.19 -4.37 23.61
N LEU A 268 6.10 -5.04 22.90
CA LEU A 268 5.83 -5.75 21.66
C LEU A 268 5.37 -7.19 21.92
N GLU A 269 4.49 -7.65 21.06
CA GLU A 269 4.04 -9.04 20.98
C GLU A 269 4.46 -9.59 19.62
N PHE A 270 4.82 -10.88 19.57
CA PHE A 270 5.29 -11.53 18.35
C PHE A 270 4.41 -12.73 18.03
N SER A 271 4.05 -12.91 16.76
CA SER A 271 3.26 -14.06 16.34
C SER A 271 4.02 -15.39 16.46
N ASN A 272 5.35 -15.35 16.36
CA ASN A 272 6.29 -16.46 16.51
C ASN A 272 7.59 -16.00 17.18
N ASP A 273 8.46 -16.94 17.56
CA ASP A 273 9.78 -16.64 18.14
C ASP A 273 10.69 -15.94 17.11
N PRO A 274 11.15 -14.70 17.37
CA PRO A 274 12.11 -13.99 16.50
C PRO A 274 13.53 -14.55 16.51
N GLY A 275 13.82 -15.56 17.35
CA GLY A 275 15.12 -16.21 17.39
C GLY A 275 16.19 -15.39 18.12
N PHE A 276 15.78 -14.58 19.10
CA PHE A 276 16.71 -13.81 19.93
C PHE A 276 17.64 -14.75 20.73
N THR A 277 18.88 -14.30 20.93
CA THR A 277 19.91 -15.03 21.66
C THR A 277 20.37 -14.23 22.88
N GLU A 278 20.62 -14.91 24.00
CA GLU A 278 21.07 -14.23 25.23
C GLU A 278 22.44 -13.57 25.01
N GLY A 279 22.53 -12.28 25.36
CA GLY A 279 23.74 -11.48 25.17
C GLY A 279 23.90 -10.87 23.78
N GLY A 280 22.93 -11.05 22.88
CA GLY A 280 22.84 -10.30 21.63
C GLY A 280 22.38 -8.86 21.85
N ASP A 281 22.85 -7.95 21.01
CA ASP A 281 22.36 -6.57 20.94
C ASP A 281 21.21 -6.51 19.92
N TYR A 282 20.05 -6.01 20.35
CA TYR A 282 18.86 -5.90 19.52
C TYR A 282 18.30 -4.48 19.56
N TYR A 283 17.72 -4.06 18.44
CA TYR A 283 17.23 -2.71 18.24
C TYR A 283 15.78 -2.74 17.77
N ALA A 284 14.97 -1.85 18.34
CA ALA A 284 13.75 -1.42 17.71
C ALA A 284 14.11 -0.27 16.76
N VAL A 285 13.95 -0.53 15.46
CA VAL A 285 14.28 0.40 14.38
C VAL A 285 12.99 1.05 13.90
N PHE A 286 12.85 2.34 14.20
CA PHE A 286 11.68 3.11 13.84
C PHE A 286 11.93 3.98 12.60
N PHE A 287 10.94 4.00 11.71
CA PHE A 287 10.93 4.79 10.49
C PHE A 287 9.75 5.77 10.52
N HIS A 288 10.03 7.04 10.26
CA HIS A 288 9.00 8.08 10.18
C HIS A 288 9.48 9.23 9.29
N GLY A 289 8.69 9.62 8.29
CA GLY A 289 9.18 10.47 7.21
C GLY A 289 10.41 9.83 6.55
N VAL A 290 11.51 10.58 6.44
CA VAL A 290 12.82 10.07 5.97
C VAL A 290 13.77 9.65 7.10
N LEU A 291 13.31 9.67 8.35
CA LEU A 291 14.12 9.32 9.51
C LEU A 291 14.16 7.81 9.73
N ASN A 292 15.31 7.34 10.20
CA ASN A 292 15.55 5.97 10.66
C ASN A 292 16.29 6.09 12.00
N ILE A 293 15.64 5.68 13.08
CA ILE A 293 16.15 5.80 14.44
C ILE A 293 16.12 4.43 15.12
N SER A 294 17.27 3.98 15.59
CA SER A 294 17.39 2.78 16.40
C SER A 294 17.45 3.12 17.87
N VAL A 295 16.65 2.39 18.64
CA VAL A 295 16.71 2.40 20.10
C VAL A 295 16.93 0.98 20.61
N PRO A 296 17.57 0.78 21.76
CA PRO A 296 17.74 -0.55 22.34
C PRO A 296 16.38 -1.25 22.53
N PHE A 297 16.34 -2.55 22.24
CA PHE A 297 15.19 -3.42 22.49
C PHE A 297 15.51 -4.40 23.62
N ASP A 298 14.71 -4.40 24.69
CA ASP A 298 14.88 -5.33 25.80
C ASP A 298 14.16 -6.65 25.53
N ILE A 299 14.90 -7.67 25.11
CA ILE A 299 14.36 -9.01 24.81
C ILE A 299 13.81 -9.76 26.04
N LYS A 300 14.07 -9.29 27.28
CA LYS A 300 13.53 -9.93 28.49
C LYS A 300 12.12 -9.45 28.81
N THR A 301 11.82 -8.20 28.49
CA THR A 301 10.51 -7.61 28.73
C THR A 301 9.70 -7.39 27.44
N ASN A 302 10.34 -7.54 26.28
CA ASN A 302 9.87 -7.15 24.96
C ASN A 302 9.53 -5.66 24.89
N GLU A 303 10.27 -4.81 25.60
CA GLU A 303 9.95 -3.39 25.70
C GLU A 303 10.96 -2.50 24.96
N THR A 304 10.46 -1.38 24.47
CA THR A 304 11.26 -0.28 23.94
C THR A 304 10.53 1.06 24.11
N VAL A 305 11.10 2.14 23.59
CA VAL A 305 10.51 3.50 23.64
C VAL A 305 10.48 4.08 22.23
N ILE A 306 9.30 4.50 21.79
CA ILE A 306 9.13 5.18 20.50
C ILE A 306 9.87 6.52 20.56
N PRO A 307 10.71 6.88 19.58
CA PRO A 307 11.42 8.15 19.56
C PRO A 307 10.49 9.35 19.80
N GLY A 308 10.80 10.16 20.82
CA GLY A 308 9.97 11.31 21.20
C GLY A 308 10.07 12.52 20.26
N GLU A 309 11.05 12.48 19.34
CA GLU A 309 11.32 13.52 18.35
C GLU A 309 10.48 13.42 17.07
N PHE A 310 9.75 12.31 16.87
CA PHE A 310 8.80 12.19 15.76
C PHE A 310 7.58 13.09 15.93
N ASP A 311 6.99 13.47 14.80
CA ASP A 311 5.81 14.32 14.76
C ASP A 311 4.61 13.58 15.38
N LYS A 312 4.03 14.17 16.43
CA LYS A 312 2.88 13.58 17.13
C LYS A 312 1.61 13.78 16.32
N GLY A 313 0.86 12.69 16.12
CA GLY A 313 -0.45 12.73 15.48
C GLY A 313 -0.41 12.93 13.96
N ALA A 314 0.71 12.58 13.31
CA ALA A 314 0.92 12.78 11.88
C ALA A 314 1.42 11.49 11.21
N GLY A 315 0.76 11.06 10.13
CA GLY A 315 1.20 9.94 9.30
C GLY A 315 1.24 8.58 10.01
N ILE A 316 2.28 7.81 9.73
CA ILE A 316 2.54 6.48 10.29
C ILE A 316 3.97 6.39 10.83
N ILE A 317 4.21 5.47 11.75
CA ILE A 317 5.55 5.05 12.17
C ILE A 317 5.68 3.57 11.87
N ALA A 318 6.64 3.18 11.04
CA ALA A 318 6.97 1.76 10.87
C ALA A 318 8.01 1.35 11.89
N LEU A 319 7.89 0.14 12.44
CA LEU A 319 8.80 -0.44 13.43
C LEU A 319 9.22 -1.83 12.97
N ALA A 320 10.53 -2.07 12.90
CA ALA A 320 11.12 -3.40 12.77
C ALA A 320 11.98 -3.70 14.00
N VAL A 321 12.10 -4.98 14.37
CA VAL A 321 13.13 -5.42 15.34
C VAL A 321 14.28 -6.04 14.57
N ALA A 322 15.50 -5.58 14.84
CA ALA A 322 16.70 -5.97 14.11
C ALA A 322 17.88 -6.28 15.06
N ASP A 323 18.83 -7.07 14.60
CA ASP A 323 20.11 -7.32 15.29
C ASP A 323 21.21 -6.30 14.94
N GLU A 324 20.94 -5.42 13.96
CA GLU A 324 21.81 -4.30 13.61
C GLU A 324 21.08 -2.96 13.69
N ALA A 325 21.74 -1.96 14.27
CA ALA A 325 21.22 -0.61 14.31
C ALA A 325 20.98 -0.08 12.89
N GLY A 326 19.79 0.44 12.67
CA GLY A 326 19.32 1.03 11.43
C GLY A 326 18.65 0.03 10.50
N ALA A 327 18.68 -1.27 10.82
CA ALA A 327 18.33 -2.34 9.90
C ALA A 327 18.94 -2.07 8.51
N PRO A 328 20.27 -2.20 8.35
CA PRO A 328 20.94 -1.82 7.10
C PRO A 328 20.64 -2.77 5.94
N THR A 329 20.25 -4.01 6.24
CA THR A 329 19.91 -5.05 5.27
C THR A 329 18.60 -5.74 5.65
N GLU A 330 17.90 -6.28 4.66
CA GLU A 330 16.68 -7.06 4.88
C GLU A 330 16.93 -8.22 5.86
N ASP A 331 18.09 -8.90 5.76
CA ASP A 331 18.50 -10.01 6.63
C ASP A 331 18.73 -9.61 8.09
N SER A 332 19.01 -8.34 8.38
CA SER A 332 19.16 -7.87 9.77
C SER A 332 17.82 -7.72 10.49
N VAL A 333 16.71 -7.73 9.76
CA VAL A 333 15.37 -7.66 10.34
C VAL A 333 14.94 -9.05 10.83
N LEU A 334 14.61 -9.14 12.11
CA LEU A 334 14.22 -10.38 12.78
C LEU A 334 12.72 -10.49 13.02
N ALA A 335 12.00 -9.37 13.05
CA ALA A 335 10.54 -9.33 13.18
C ALA A 335 9.97 -8.01 12.63
N GLY A 336 8.73 -8.06 12.15
CA GLY A 336 7.96 -6.91 11.70
C GLY A 336 7.73 -6.85 10.17
N PRO A 337 7.38 -5.66 9.64
CA PRO A 337 7.15 -4.43 10.38
C PRO A 337 5.82 -4.42 11.16
N LEU A 338 5.78 -3.64 12.26
CA LEU A 338 4.57 -3.09 12.82
C LEU A 338 4.36 -1.68 12.25
N LEU A 339 3.16 -1.38 11.75
CA LEU A 339 2.79 -0.03 11.35
C LEU A 339 1.91 0.62 12.41
N LEU A 340 2.48 1.61 13.10
CA LEU A 340 1.78 2.42 14.10
C LEU A 340 1.15 3.62 13.40
N LEU A 341 -0.15 3.54 13.15
CA LEU A 341 -0.94 4.67 12.68
C LEU A 341 -0.83 5.81 13.71
N GLN A 342 -0.52 7.03 13.27
CA GLN A 342 -0.58 8.22 14.12
C GLN A 342 -1.79 9.08 13.79
N GLN A 343 -2.38 8.89 12.61
CA GLN A 343 -3.51 9.67 12.14
C GLN A 343 -4.39 8.85 11.18
N PRO A 344 -5.73 8.87 11.35
CA PRO A 344 -6.50 9.58 12.37
C PRO A 344 -6.35 8.93 13.77
N GLU A 345 -6.24 9.76 14.80
CA GLU A 345 -6.01 9.30 16.19
C GLU A 345 -7.08 8.28 16.66
N LYS A 346 -8.32 8.44 16.19
CA LYS A 346 -9.44 7.55 16.50
C LYS A 346 -9.21 6.09 16.11
N LEU A 347 -8.38 5.85 15.11
CA LEU A 347 -8.06 4.50 14.63
C LEU A 347 -6.83 3.91 15.33
N THR A 348 -6.02 4.69 16.05
CA THR A 348 -4.72 4.23 16.59
C THR A 348 -4.79 3.06 17.58
N LEU A 349 -5.97 2.77 18.12
CA LEU A 349 -6.24 1.65 19.03
C LEU A 349 -7.08 0.53 18.40
N LEU A 350 -7.50 0.68 17.15
CA LEU A 350 -8.22 -0.37 16.45
C LEU A 350 -7.19 -1.30 15.80
N GLU A 351 -7.29 -2.59 16.12
CA GLU A 351 -6.69 -3.60 15.26
C GLU A 351 -7.57 -3.69 14.00
N PRO A 352 -6.98 -3.58 12.79
CA PRO A 352 -7.74 -3.71 11.54
C PRO A 352 -8.39 -5.08 11.37
#